data_AF-A0A452R3B1-F1
#
_entry.id   AF-A0A452R3B1-F1
#
_cell.length_a   1.000
_cell.length_b   1.000
_cell.length_c   1.000
_cell.angle_alpha   90.00
_cell.angle_beta   90.00
_cell.angle_gamma   90.00
#
_symmetry.space_group_name_H-M   'P 1'
#
loop_
_entity.id
_entity.type
_entity.pdbx_description
1 polymer ?
#
loop_
_entity_poly.entity_id
_entity_poly.type
_entity_poly.pdbx_seq_one_letter_code
_entity_poly.pdbx_strand_id
1 'polypeptide(L)'
;MSEADGLRQRRPLRPQVVTDDGQAPEAKDGSSFSGRVFRVTFLMLAVSLTVPLLGAMLLLDSPIDPQPLSFKEPPLLLGVLQPNTKLQQAEKLFENQLIGPESIANIGGEVKLLISSETPIEGRKMSFVNDLTITQDGRKIYFTDSSSKWQRRDYLLLVMEGTDDGRLLEYDTETKEVKVLLDQLRFPNGVQLSPAEDFVLVAETTMARIRRFYLSGLMKGGADLFVENLPGFPDNIRPSSSGGYWVGMATIRSNPGFSMLDFLSERPYIKRMIFKVTMKTIIPKTKMKMHLIRIFFDLCSCKNSRAAYNI
;
A
#
# COMPACT_ATOMS: atom_id res chain seq x y z
N MET A 1 12.57 126.26 0.46
CA MET A 1 11.23 125.70 0.16
C MET A 1 11.41 124.27 -0.31
N SER A 2 10.47 123.40 0.08
CA SER A 2 10.31 121.98 -0.29
C SER A 2 10.99 120.93 0.60
N GLU A 3 10.28 120.64 1.68
CA GLU A 3 9.84 119.32 2.19
C GLU A 3 10.82 118.14 2.36
N ALA A 4 10.79 117.64 3.59
CA ALA A 4 11.37 116.38 4.05
C ALA A 4 10.46 115.21 3.65
N ASP A 5 11.07 114.11 3.18
CA ASP A 5 10.36 112.86 2.95
C ASP A 5 11.02 111.73 3.76
N GLY A 6 10.25 111.20 4.71
CA GLY A 6 10.69 110.20 5.68
C GLY A 6 10.56 108.77 5.14
N LEU A 7 11.67 108.04 5.10
CA LEU A 7 11.68 106.62 4.76
C LEU A 7 11.40 105.76 6.00
N ARG A 8 10.17 105.24 6.09
CA ARG A 8 9.72 104.21 7.05
C ARG A 8 10.41 102.86 6.77
N GLN A 9 11.04 102.28 7.78
CA GLN A 9 11.53 100.89 7.76
C GLN A 9 10.36 99.89 7.71
N ARG A 10 10.37 98.95 6.75
CA ARG A 10 9.45 97.81 6.70
C ARG A 10 9.97 96.63 7.53
N ARG A 11 9.18 96.13 8.48
CA ARG A 11 9.41 94.84 9.16
C ARG A 11 9.33 93.68 8.15
N PRO A 12 10.21 92.65 8.22
CA PRO A 12 10.04 91.44 7.42
C PRO A 12 8.85 90.60 7.93
N LEU A 13 8.00 90.14 6.99
CA LEU A 13 6.88 89.24 7.23
C LEU A 13 7.39 87.81 7.49
N ARG A 14 6.84 87.14 8.52
CA ARG A 14 7.06 85.70 8.80
C ARG A 14 6.52 84.87 7.62
N PRO A 15 7.18 83.76 7.22
CA PRO A 15 6.63 82.87 6.21
C PRO A 15 5.38 82.16 6.73
N GLN A 16 4.28 82.20 5.97
CA GLN A 16 3.12 81.32 6.17
C GLN A 16 3.42 79.96 5.54
N VAL A 17 3.26 78.90 6.31
CA VAL A 17 3.24 77.52 5.81
C VAL A 17 1.88 77.31 5.15
N VAL A 18 1.88 77.09 3.84
CA VAL A 18 0.68 76.70 3.08
C VAL A 18 0.48 75.21 3.29
N THR A 19 -0.55 74.81 4.05
CA THR A 19 -1.06 73.43 4.04
C THR A 19 -2.06 73.32 2.89
N ASP A 20 -1.72 72.50 1.90
CA ASP A 20 -2.60 72.14 0.79
C ASP A 20 -3.63 71.13 1.32
N ASP A 21 -4.81 71.62 1.72
CA ASP A 21 -5.98 70.79 2.05
C ASP A 21 -6.61 70.27 0.75
N GLY A 22 -5.88 69.39 0.05
CA GLY A 22 -6.38 68.61 -1.06
C GLY A 22 -7.23 67.45 -0.54
N GLN A 23 -8.54 67.49 -0.79
CA GLN A 23 -9.46 66.37 -0.61
C GLN A 23 -8.88 65.08 -1.20
N ALA A 24 -8.62 64.09 -0.35
CA ALA A 24 -8.31 62.73 -0.79
C ALA A 24 -9.50 62.19 -1.60
N PRO A 25 -9.31 61.72 -2.84
CA PRO A 25 -10.39 61.11 -3.59
C PRO A 25 -10.77 59.80 -2.89
N GLU A 26 -12.07 59.64 -2.60
CA GLU A 26 -12.65 58.36 -2.19
C GLU A 26 -12.16 57.26 -3.15
N ALA A 27 -11.48 56.26 -2.59
CA ALA A 27 -11.07 55.06 -3.31
C ALA A 27 -12.33 54.30 -3.75
N LYS A 28 -12.84 54.63 -4.95
CA LYS A 28 -13.76 53.73 -5.65
C LYS A 28 -13.04 52.42 -5.83
N ASP A 29 -13.68 51.37 -5.33
CA ASP A 29 -13.27 49.97 -5.34
C ASP A 29 -13.10 49.45 -6.78
N GLY A 30 -12.02 49.90 -7.42
CA GLY A 30 -11.66 49.57 -8.78
C GLY A 30 -10.79 48.33 -8.75
N SER A 31 -11.40 47.14 -8.78
CA SER A 31 -10.67 45.88 -8.96
C SER A 31 -9.68 46.06 -10.12
N SER A 32 -8.38 46.03 -9.84
CA SER A 32 -7.37 46.30 -10.87
C SER A 32 -7.54 45.30 -12.03
N PHE A 33 -7.35 45.76 -13.26
CA PHE A 33 -7.46 44.93 -14.47
C PHE A 33 -6.67 43.62 -14.35
N SER A 34 -5.51 43.67 -13.67
CA SER A 34 -4.68 42.51 -13.32
C SER A 34 -5.38 41.51 -12.40
N GLY A 35 -6.14 41.97 -11.40
CA GLY A 35 -6.93 41.10 -10.52
C GLY A 35 -8.10 40.42 -11.23
N ARG A 36 -8.72 41.07 -12.21
CA ARG A 36 -9.77 40.45 -13.05
C ARG A 36 -9.19 39.40 -13.98
N VAL A 37 -8.09 39.70 -14.67
CA VAL A 37 -7.39 38.74 -15.53
C VAL A 37 -6.93 37.54 -14.72
N PHE A 38 -6.28 37.75 -13.56
CA PHE A 38 -5.85 36.65 -12.70
C PHE A 38 -7.00 35.77 -12.23
N ARG A 39 -8.13 36.36 -11.81
CA ARG A 39 -9.34 35.61 -11.43
C ARG A 39 -9.91 34.81 -12.60
N VAL A 40 -9.99 35.41 -13.79
CA VAL A 40 -10.51 34.73 -14.99
C VAL A 40 -9.58 33.60 -15.41
N THR A 41 -8.27 33.82 -15.45
CA THR A 41 -7.28 32.76 -15.78
C THR A 41 -7.33 31.63 -14.76
N PHE A 42 -7.39 31.93 -13.47
CA PHE A 42 -7.50 30.91 -12.42
C PHE A 42 -8.81 30.12 -12.53
N LEU A 43 -9.94 30.79 -12.79
CA LEU A 43 -11.23 30.15 -12.98
C LEU A 43 -11.25 29.25 -14.22
N MET A 44 -10.69 29.72 -15.34
CA MET A 44 -10.57 28.93 -16.57
C MET A 44 -9.67 27.71 -16.35
N LEU A 45 -8.55 27.87 -15.64
CA LEU A 45 -7.66 26.76 -15.31
C LEU A 45 -8.36 25.74 -14.39
N ALA A 46 -9.08 26.22 -13.36
CA ALA A 46 -9.89 25.37 -12.49
C ALA A 46 -10.95 24.61 -13.28
N VAL A 47 -11.74 25.27 -14.14
CA VAL A 47 -12.75 24.64 -14.99
C VAL A 47 -12.11 23.62 -15.94
N SER A 48 -10.96 23.96 -16.53
CA SER A 48 -10.23 23.07 -17.45
C SER A 48 -9.71 21.79 -16.77
N LEU A 49 -9.49 21.81 -15.45
CA LEU A 49 -9.11 20.63 -14.66
C LEU A 49 -10.33 19.90 -14.11
N THR A 50 -11.36 20.62 -13.64
CA THR A 50 -12.52 20.02 -12.97
C THR A 50 -13.50 19.39 -13.94
N VAL A 51 -13.73 19.97 -15.13
CA VAL A 51 -14.70 19.44 -16.09
C VAL A 51 -14.25 18.07 -16.65
N PRO A 52 -13.00 17.88 -17.11
CA PRO A 52 -12.53 16.56 -17.52
C PRO A 52 -12.51 15.56 -16.36
N LEU A 53 -12.17 16.00 -15.14
CA LEU A 53 -12.19 15.14 -13.96
C LEU A 53 -13.62 14.67 -13.62
N LEU A 54 -14.60 15.58 -13.68
CA LEU A 54 -16.02 15.25 -13.47
C LEU A 54 -16.56 14.36 -14.60
N GLY A 55 -16.15 14.62 -15.84
CA GLY A 55 -16.43 13.74 -16.97
C GLY A 55 -15.86 12.35 -16.76
N ALA A 56 -14.61 12.23 -16.29
CA ALA A 56 -13.99 10.96 -15.93
C ALA A 56 -14.72 10.26 -14.76
N MET A 57 -15.21 11.01 -13.76
CA MET A 57 -16.01 10.48 -12.66
C MET A 57 -17.29 9.81 -13.15
N LEU A 58 -17.99 10.42 -14.10
CA LEU A 58 -19.30 9.97 -14.58
C LEU A 58 -19.21 8.92 -15.69
N LEU A 59 -18.22 9.03 -16.59
CA LEU A 59 -18.15 8.23 -17.80
C LEU A 59 -17.21 7.03 -17.72
N LEU A 60 -16.27 7.00 -16.76
CA LEU A 60 -15.31 5.90 -16.64
C LEU A 60 -15.75 4.94 -15.53
N ASP A 61 -15.77 3.65 -15.84
CA ASP A 61 -15.92 2.60 -14.85
C ASP A 61 -14.60 2.36 -14.13
N SER A 62 -14.69 2.05 -12.83
CA SER A 62 -13.53 1.63 -12.04
C SER A 62 -13.40 0.11 -12.14
N PRO A 63 -12.20 -0.42 -12.44
CA PRO A 63 -11.98 -1.87 -12.42
C PRO A 63 -12.03 -2.45 -11.01
N ILE A 64 -11.87 -1.59 -10.00
CA ILE A 64 -11.93 -1.96 -8.59
C ILE A 64 -13.19 -1.44 -7.91
N ASP A 65 -13.65 -2.18 -6.91
CA ASP A 65 -14.67 -1.78 -5.94
C ASP A 65 -14.05 -1.70 -4.53
N PRO A 66 -13.38 -0.57 -4.20
CA PRO A 66 -12.52 -0.52 -3.03
C PRO A 66 -13.30 -0.61 -1.73
N GLN A 67 -12.87 -1.52 -0.86
CA GLN A 67 -13.36 -1.67 0.50
C GLN A 67 -12.65 -0.68 1.43
N PRO A 68 -13.35 -0.11 2.42
CA PRO A 68 -12.74 0.71 3.45
C PRO A 68 -11.96 -0.19 4.43
N LEU A 69 -10.70 0.13 4.65
CA LEU A 69 -9.84 -0.54 5.63
C LEU A 69 -9.25 0.53 6.54
N SER A 70 -9.46 0.39 7.85
CA SER A 70 -8.86 1.27 8.85
C SER A 70 -7.73 0.54 9.56
N PHE A 71 -6.60 1.22 9.69
CA PHE A 71 -5.46 0.72 10.42
C PHE A 71 -5.24 1.55 11.68
N LYS A 72 -4.80 0.89 12.74
CA LYS A 72 -4.18 1.58 13.89
C LYS A 72 -2.86 2.19 13.43
N GLU A 73 -2.42 3.25 14.09
CA GLU A 73 -1.09 3.79 13.87
C GLU A 73 -0.03 2.68 14.03
N PRO A 74 0.90 2.49 13.07
CA PRO A 74 1.85 1.40 13.15
C PRO A 74 2.83 1.62 14.31
N PRO A 75 3.39 0.55 14.88
CA PRO A 75 4.35 0.66 15.98
C PRO A 75 5.59 1.44 15.55
N LEU A 76 6.24 2.10 16.52
CA LEU A 76 7.52 2.77 16.28
C LEU A 76 8.57 1.75 15.83
N LEU A 77 9.37 2.13 14.84
CA LEU A 77 10.43 1.29 14.27
C LEU A 77 11.68 1.30 15.17
N LEU A 78 11.54 0.76 16.38
CA LEU A 78 12.56 0.72 17.42
C LEU A 78 12.88 -0.73 17.82
N GLY A 79 14.05 -0.93 18.43
CA GLY A 79 14.53 -2.25 18.83
C GLY A 79 14.53 -3.26 17.68
N VAL A 80 13.79 -4.36 17.86
CA VAL A 80 13.69 -5.45 16.86
C VAL A 80 13.02 -5.01 15.55
N LEU A 81 12.25 -3.91 15.55
CA LEU A 81 11.57 -3.36 14.38
C LEU A 81 12.34 -2.23 13.69
N GLN A 82 13.60 -1.97 14.09
CA GLN A 82 14.42 -0.95 13.44
C GLN A 82 14.59 -1.23 11.93
N PRO A 83 14.51 -0.20 11.08
CA PRO A 83 14.73 -0.36 9.64
C PRO A 83 16.05 -1.07 9.39
N ASN A 84 16.01 -2.11 8.57
CA ASN A 84 17.17 -2.92 8.27
C ASN A 84 17.24 -3.25 6.79
N THR A 85 18.45 -3.59 6.34
CA THR A 85 18.75 -3.98 4.95
C THR A 85 19.13 -5.45 4.85
N LYS A 86 18.70 -6.29 5.80
CA LYS A 86 19.08 -7.72 5.85
C LYS A 86 18.75 -8.46 4.55
N LEU A 87 17.62 -8.13 3.93
CA LEU A 87 17.22 -8.70 2.64
C LEU A 87 18.10 -8.27 1.46
N GLN A 88 18.84 -7.17 1.56
CA GLN A 88 19.78 -6.74 0.52
C GLN A 88 21.07 -7.55 0.53
N GLN A 89 21.43 -8.13 1.67
CA GLN A 89 22.60 -9.00 1.82
C GLN A 89 22.33 -10.43 1.38
N ALA A 90 21.09 -10.73 1.01
CA ALA A 90 20.67 -12.06 0.66
C ALA A 90 21.05 -12.42 -0.78
N GLU A 91 21.35 -13.69 -1.00
CA GLU A 91 21.68 -14.21 -2.32
C GLU A 91 20.40 -14.31 -3.16
N LYS A 92 20.39 -13.63 -4.32
CA LYS A 92 19.33 -13.80 -5.31
C LYS A 92 19.64 -15.01 -6.17
N LEU A 93 18.77 -16.00 -6.11
CA LEU A 93 18.84 -17.21 -6.93
C LEU A 93 17.94 -17.05 -8.15
N PHE A 94 18.43 -17.56 -9.28
CA PHE A 94 17.72 -17.61 -10.57
C PHE A 94 17.22 -16.25 -11.09
N GLU A 95 18.02 -15.21 -10.87
CA GLU A 95 17.70 -13.84 -11.31
C GLU A 95 17.45 -13.78 -12.81
N ASN A 96 16.27 -13.27 -13.17
CA ASN A 96 15.76 -13.21 -14.54
C ASN A 96 15.61 -14.55 -15.29
N GLN A 97 15.78 -15.68 -14.60
CA GLN A 97 15.73 -17.02 -15.19
C GLN A 97 14.40 -17.73 -14.94
N LEU A 98 13.65 -17.35 -13.90
CA LEU A 98 12.37 -17.96 -13.57
C LEU A 98 11.18 -17.09 -13.97
N ILE A 99 10.26 -17.72 -14.68
CA ILE A 99 8.87 -17.28 -14.90
C ILE A 99 8.03 -18.40 -14.29
N GLY A 100 7.45 -18.19 -13.11
CA GLY A 100 6.88 -19.31 -12.38
C GLY A 100 6.19 -18.93 -11.09
N PRO A 101 5.64 -19.92 -10.38
CA PRO A 101 4.74 -19.71 -9.25
C PRO A 101 5.43 -18.96 -8.10
N GLU A 102 4.61 -18.33 -7.26
CA GLU A 102 5.07 -17.60 -6.06
C GLU A 102 5.89 -18.48 -5.11
N SER A 103 5.60 -19.77 -5.02
CA SER A 103 6.34 -20.74 -4.23
C SER A 103 6.48 -22.08 -4.96
N ILE A 104 7.54 -22.83 -4.63
CA ILE A 104 7.82 -24.16 -5.20
C ILE A 104 8.21 -25.07 -4.04
N ALA A 105 7.47 -26.17 -3.87
CA ALA A 105 7.90 -27.28 -3.03
C ALA A 105 8.76 -28.24 -3.87
N ASN A 106 9.87 -28.72 -3.32
CA ASN A 106 10.67 -29.79 -3.92
C ASN A 106 10.44 -31.08 -3.13
N ILE A 107 9.63 -31.99 -3.67
CA ILE A 107 9.33 -33.32 -3.08
C ILE A 107 9.77 -34.37 -4.10
N GLY A 108 11.08 -34.64 -4.14
CA GLY A 108 11.67 -35.46 -5.20
C GLY A 108 11.91 -34.67 -6.49
N GLY A 109 12.89 -35.12 -7.28
CA GLY A 109 13.46 -34.35 -8.39
C GLY A 109 12.55 -34.10 -9.60
N GLU A 110 11.25 -34.40 -9.52
CA GLU A 110 10.29 -34.21 -10.61
C GLU A 110 9.28 -33.10 -10.29
N VAL A 111 9.01 -32.22 -11.27
CA VAL A 111 8.00 -31.17 -11.15
C VAL A 111 6.64 -31.74 -11.54
N LYS A 112 5.70 -31.76 -10.60
CA LYS A 112 4.33 -32.25 -10.82
C LYS A 112 3.29 -31.19 -10.46
N LEU A 113 2.30 -31.00 -11.33
CA LEU A 113 1.11 -30.22 -11.00
C LEU A 113 0.23 -31.02 -10.03
N LEU A 114 0.02 -30.49 -8.83
CA LEU A 114 -0.83 -31.14 -7.81
C LEU A 114 -2.31 -30.83 -8.00
N ILE A 115 -2.63 -29.56 -8.26
CA ILE A 115 -3.97 -29.08 -8.55
C ILE A 115 -3.92 -27.92 -9.53
N SER A 116 -4.89 -27.86 -10.45
CA SER A 116 -5.07 -26.74 -11.37
C SER A 116 -5.74 -25.54 -10.69
N SER A 117 -5.26 -24.33 -10.95
CA SER A 117 -5.91 -23.08 -10.53
C SER A 117 -7.34 -22.92 -11.08
N GLU A 118 -7.63 -23.59 -12.19
CA GLU A 118 -8.93 -23.59 -12.85
C GLU A 118 -9.96 -24.48 -12.16
N THR A 119 -9.52 -25.40 -11.30
CA THR A 119 -10.41 -26.29 -10.54
C THR A 119 -11.12 -25.46 -9.46
N PRO A 120 -12.46 -25.34 -9.49
CA PRO A 120 -13.18 -24.59 -8.46
C PRO A 120 -13.12 -25.34 -7.13
N ILE A 121 -12.70 -24.64 -6.08
CA ILE A 121 -12.79 -25.11 -4.69
C ILE A 121 -13.91 -24.32 -4.02
N GLU A 122 -14.93 -25.02 -3.53
CA GLU A 122 -16.14 -24.39 -2.97
C GLU A 122 -16.73 -23.30 -3.90
N GLY A 123 -16.80 -23.61 -5.20
CA GLY A 123 -17.37 -22.72 -6.22
C GLY A 123 -16.45 -21.58 -6.71
N ARG A 124 -15.27 -21.39 -6.11
CA ARG A 124 -14.30 -20.34 -6.50
C ARG A 124 -13.00 -20.92 -7.06
N LYS A 125 -12.57 -20.43 -8.23
CA LYS A 125 -11.23 -20.69 -8.77
C LYS A 125 -10.16 -19.97 -7.95
N MET A 126 -8.91 -20.41 -8.09
CA MET A 126 -7.76 -19.78 -7.46
C MET A 126 -7.08 -18.86 -8.47
N SER A 127 -7.25 -17.55 -8.35
CA SER A 127 -6.67 -16.61 -9.32
C SER A 127 -5.25 -16.20 -8.93
N PHE A 128 -4.88 -16.33 -7.65
CA PHE A 128 -3.57 -15.95 -7.17
C PHE A 128 -3.08 -16.87 -6.05
N VAL A 129 -2.61 -18.06 -6.42
CA VAL A 129 -1.88 -18.94 -5.50
C VAL A 129 -0.52 -18.33 -5.17
N ASN A 130 -0.24 -18.19 -3.88
CA ASN A 130 0.90 -17.42 -3.40
C ASN A 130 1.94 -18.30 -2.71
N ASP A 131 1.85 -18.49 -1.41
CA ASP A 131 2.81 -19.30 -0.68
C ASP A 131 2.28 -20.68 -0.29
N LEU A 132 3.21 -21.57 0.05
CA LEU A 132 2.90 -22.91 0.57
C LEU A 132 3.90 -23.32 1.66
N THR A 133 3.46 -24.29 2.46
CA THR A 133 4.28 -25.02 3.43
C THR A 133 3.81 -26.48 3.46
N ILE A 134 4.68 -27.39 3.88
CA ILE A 134 4.44 -28.84 3.82
C ILE A 134 4.78 -29.47 5.16
N THR A 135 4.00 -30.48 5.55
CA THR A 135 4.31 -31.29 6.73
C THR A 135 5.59 -32.11 6.53
N GLN A 136 6.25 -32.46 7.63
CA GLN A 136 7.48 -33.25 7.62
C GLN A 136 7.31 -34.61 6.94
N ASP A 137 6.14 -35.21 7.08
CA ASP A 137 5.78 -36.48 6.42
C ASP A 137 5.42 -36.32 4.93
N GLY A 138 5.30 -35.08 4.43
CA GLY A 138 4.91 -34.78 3.05
C GLY A 138 3.44 -35.05 2.72
N ARG A 139 2.60 -35.37 3.72
CA ARG A 139 1.21 -35.78 3.52
C ARG A 139 0.27 -34.60 3.30
N LYS A 140 0.54 -33.47 3.96
CA LYS A 140 -0.30 -32.28 3.92
C LYS A 140 0.47 -31.08 3.41
N ILE A 141 -0.14 -30.37 2.47
CA ILE A 141 0.38 -29.11 1.94
C ILE A 141 -0.62 -28.01 2.29
N TYR A 142 -0.16 -27.00 3.00
CA TYR A 142 -0.94 -25.82 3.31
C TYR A 142 -0.51 -24.70 2.39
N PHE A 143 -1.46 -24.03 1.75
CA PHE A 143 -1.16 -23.00 0.77
C PHE A 143 -2.22 -21.91 0.74
N THR A 144 -1.84 -20.75 0.23
CA THR A 144 -2.73 -19.58 0.18
C THR A 144 -3.19 -19.31 -1.24
N ASP A 145 -4.47 -18.99 -1.36
CA ASP A 145 -5.05 -18.32 -2.52
C ASP A 145 -5.33 -16.86 -2.13
N SER A 146 -4.48 -15.94 -2.60
CA SER A 146 -4.52 -14.52 -2.25
C SER A 146 -5.78 -13.80 -2.75
N SER A 147 -6.35 -14.26 -3.86
CA SER A 147 -7.59 -13.72 -4.42
C SER A 147 -8.19 -14.70 -5.42
N SER A 148 -9.51 -14.79 -5.41
CA SER A 148 -10.31 -15.49 -6.41
C SER A 148 -10.56 -14.63 -7.66
N LYS A 149 -10.43 -13.29 -7.56
CA LYS A 149 -10.68 -12.33 -8.65
C LYS A 149 -9.40 -11.87 -9.36
N TRP A 150 -8.42 -11.38 -8.60
CA TRP A 150 -7.23 -10.76 -9.16
C TRP A 150 -6.11 -11.76 -9.34
N GLN A 151 -5.41 -11.68 -10.47
CA GLN A 151 -4.19 -12.45 -10.70
C GLN A 151 -2.98 -11.70 -10.14
N ARG A 152 -1.87 -12.43 -9.93
CA ARG A 152 -0.59 -11.86 -9.49
C ARG A 152 -0.17 -10.59 -10.22
N ARG A 153 -0.28 -10.55 -11.55
CA ARG A 153 0.13 -9.37 -12.36
C ARG A 153 -0.67 -8.11 -12.02
N ASP A 154 -1.86 -8.30 -11.45
CA ASP A 154 -2.82 -7.29 -11.09
C ASP A 154 -2.84 -7.07 -9.56
N TYR A 155 -1.80 -7.49 -8.82
CA TYR A 155 -1.77 -7.42 -7.35
C TYR A 155 -1.98 -6.00 -6.80
N LEU A 156 -1.58 -4.95 -7.53
CA LEU A 156 -1.83 -3.58 -7.10
C LEU A 156 -3.34 -3.27 -7.07
N LEU A 157 -4.12 -3.85 -7.99
CA LEU A 157 -5.59 -3.76 -7.96
C LEU A 157 -6.14 -4.49 -6.74
N LEU A 158 -5.62 -5.67 -6.41
CA LEU A 158 -5.99 -6.40 -5.20
C LEU A 158 -5.71 -5.59 -3.93
N VAL A 159 -4.53 -4.99 -3.80
CA VAL A 159 -4.14 -4.15 -2.64
C VAL A 159 -5.10 -2.96 -2.49
N MET A 160 -5.42 -2.30 -3.60
CA MET A 160 -6.24 -1.10 -3.59
C MET A 160 -7.72 -1.42 -3.42
N GLU A 161 -8.17 -2.56 -3.96
CA GLU A 161 -9.53 -3.04 -3.75
C GLU A 161 -9.74 -3.48 -2.30
N GLY A 162 -8.81 -4.24 -1.72
CA GLY A 162 -8.87 -4.67 -0.32
C GLY A 162 -9.97 -5.69 -0.04
N THR A 163 -10.35 -6.51 -1.03
CA THR A 163 -11.30 -7.62 -0.86
C THR A 163 -10.76 -8.68 0.11
N ASP A 164 -11.69 -9.37 0.76
CA ASP A 164 -11.45 -10.52 1.65
C ASP A 164 -11.68 -11.85 0.94
N ASP A 165 -11.59 -11.93 -0.39
CA ASP A 165 -11.88 -13.18 -1.10
C ASP A 165 -10.74 -14.23 -1.06
N GLY A 166 -9.70 -14.00 -0.25
CA GLY A 166 -8.57 -14.89 -0.10
C GLY A 166 -8.80 -16.03 0.90
N ARG A 167 -8.03 -17.12 0.75
CA ARG A 167 -8.22 -18.39 1.47
C ARG A 167 -6.90 -19.03 1.90
N LEU A 168 -6.95 -19.74 3.03
CA LEU A 168 -5.99 -20.77 3.42
C LEU A 168 -6.58 -22.13 3.07
N LEU A 169 -5.81 -22.93 2.35
CA LEU A 169 -6.20 -24.23 1.80
C LEU A 169 -5.27 -25.32 2.34
N GLU A 170 -5.82 -26.51 2.57
CA GLU A 170 -5.08 -27.75 2.82
C GLU A 170 -5.26 -28.67 1.62
N TYR A 171 -4.17 -29.24 1.11
CA TYR A 171 -4.16 -30.31 0.13
C TYR A 171 -3.60 -31.59 0.78
N ASP A 172 -4.34 -32.69 0.64
CA ASP A 172 -3.89 -34.02 1.05
C ASP A 172 -3.24 -34.73 -0.14
N THR A 173 -1.98 -35.15 -0.01
CA THR A 173 -1.22 -35.75 -1.11
C THR A 173 -1.64 -37.20 -1.42
N GLU A 174 -2.30 -37.88 -0.49
CA GLU A 174 -2.83 -39.25 -0.68
C GLU A 174 -4.22 -39.21 -1.33
N THR A 175 -5.15 -38.47 -0.74
CA THR A 175 -6.54 -38.42 -1.23
C THR A 175 -6.70 -37.46 -2.40
N LYS A 176 -5.76 -36.53 -2.58
CA LYS A 176 -5.77 -35.45 -3.57
C LYS A 176 -6.92 -34.46 -3.38
N GLU A 177 -7.50 -34.43 -2.19
CA GLU A 177 -8.57 -33.50 -1.84
C GLU A 177 -8.01 -32.16 -1.38
N VAL A 178 -8.76 -31.09 -1.65
CA VAL A 178 -8.48 -29.75 -1.13
C VAL A 178 -9.60 -29.32 -0.20
N LYS A 179 -9.23 -28.79 0.96
CA LYS A 179 -10.15 -28.23 1.95
C LYS A 179 -9.82 -26.76 2.23
N VAL A 180 -10.85 -25.92 2.36
CA VAL A 180 -10.70 -24.57 2.88
C VAL A 180 -10.61 -24.62 4.40
N LEU A 181 -9.52 -24.09 4.96
CA LEU A 181 -9.31 -24.01 6.41
C LEU A 181 -9.72 -22.65 6.98
N LEU A 182 -9.34 -21.58 6.28
CA LEU A 182 -9.77 -20.23 6.56
C LEU A 182 -10.20 -19.55 5.26
N ASP A 183 -11.32 -18.86 5.34
CA ASP A 183 -11.85 -18.01 4.28
C ASP A 183 -11.93 -16.56 4.78
N GLN A 184 -12.34 -15.66 3.89
CA GLN A 184 -12.50 -14.24 4.21
C GLN A 184 -11.18 -13.57 4.64
N LEU A 185 -10.06 -13.99 4.03
CA LEU A 185 -8.73 -13.43 4.30
C LEU A 185 -8.42 -12.31 3.32
N ARG A 186 -7.85 -11.22 3.83
CA ARG A 186 -7.46 -10.07 3.01
C ARG A 186 -6.02 -10.20 2.56
N PHE A 187 -5.86 -10.59 1.29
CA PHE A 187 -4.60 -10.84 0.63
C PHE A 187 -3.65 -11.74 1.47
N PRO A 188 -4.07 -13.00 1.76
CA PRO A 188 -3.21 -13.98 2.42
C PRO A 188 -2.01 -14.29 1.53
N ASN A 189 -0.81 -14.04 2.03
CA ASN A 189 0.41 -14.02 1.22
C ASN A 189 1.40 -15.08 1.67
N GLY A 190 1.99 -14.93 2.85
CA GLY A 190 2.84 -15.95 3.46
C GLY A 190 2.06 -17.00 4.26
N VAL A 191 2.54 -18.24 4.23
CA VAL A 191 2.04 -19.35 5.07
C VAL A 191 3.20 -20.14 5.65
N GLN A 192 3.08 -20.54 6.92
CA GLN A 192 4.14 -21.30 7.59
C GLN A 192 3.60 -22.18 8.71
N LEU A 193 3.94 -23.46 8.68
CA LEU A 193 3.66 -24.40 9.77
C LEU A 193 4.49 -24.06 11.00
N SER A 194 3.93 -24.33 12.18
CA SER A 194 4.71 -24.38 13.41
C SER A 194 5.72 -25.53 13.39
N PRO A 195 6.83 -25.44 14.14
CA PRO A 195 7.79 -26.54 14.24
C PRO A 195 7.17 -27.85 14.74
N ALA A 196 6.11 -27.76 15.55
CA ALA A 196 5.38 -28.90 16.10
C ALA A 196 4.19 -29.35 15.23
N GLU A 197 3.92 -28.67 14.11
CA GLU A 197 2.80 -28.93 13.18
C GLU A 197 1.42 -28.92 13.85
N ASP A 198 1.30 -28.20 14.98
CA ASP A 198 0.06 -28.04 15.74
C ASP A 198 -0.76 -26.82 15.29
N PHE A 199 -0.15 -25.87 14.57
CA PHE A 199 -0.82 -24.75 13.94
C PHE A 199 -0.10 -24.29 12.66
N VAL A 200 -0.81 -23.49 11.86
CA VAL A 200 -0.28 -22.80 10.68
C VAL A 200 -0.53 -21.31 10.77
N LEU A 201 0.48 -20.52 10.43
CA LEU A 201 0.41 -19.06 10.35
C LEU A 201 0.09 -18.60 8.94
N VAL A 202 -0.69 -17.52 8.81
CA VAL A 202 -1.02 -16.88 7.55
C VAL A 202 -0.86 -15.36 7.67
N ALA A 203 -0.06 -14.76 6.80
CA ALA A 203 0.10 -13.31 6.71
C ALA A 203 -1.01 -12.68 5.86
N GLU A 204 -1.85 -11.84 6.46
CA GLU A 204 -2.82 -11.03 5.72
C GLU A 204 -2.19 -9.68 5.37
N THR A 205 -1.71 -9.56 4.13
CA THR A 205 -0.92 -8.43 3.66
C THR A 205 -1.66 -7.13 3.91
N THR A 206 -2.86 -6.98 3.33
CA THR A 206 -3.66 -5.74 3.39
C THR A 206 -4.33 -5.50 4.74
N MET A 207 -4.09 -6.36 5.73
CA MET A 207 -4.51 -6.14 7.13
C MET A 207 -3.33 -5.93 8.07
N ALA A 208 -2.08 -5.93 7.56
CA ALA A 208 -0.87 -5.76 8.34
C ALA A 208 -0.84 -6.65 9.59
N ARG A 209 -1.21 -7.92 9.45
CA ARG A 209 -1.35 -8.87 10.57
C ARG A 209 -1.05 -10.31 10.17
N ILE A 210 -0.88 -11.17 11.16
CA ILE A 210 -0.72 -12.61 10.99
C ILE A 210 -1.80 -13.32 11.82
N ARG A 211 -2.50 -14.24 11.18
CA ARG A 211 -3.46 -15.14 11.82
C ARG A 211 -2.83 -16.50 12.07
N ARG A 212 -3.34 -17.21 13.06
CA ARG A 212 -2.98 -18.59 13.36
C ARG A 212 -4.21 -19.47 13.27
N PHE A 213 -4.09 -20.61 12.60
CA PHE A 213 -5.11 -21.65 12.52
C PHE A 213 -4.60 -22.93 13.19
N TYR A 214 -5.37 -23.49 14.12
CA TYR A 214 -4.97 -24.65 14.90
C TYR A 214 -5.29 -25.96 14.16
N LEU A 215 -4.27 -26.78 13.93
CA LEU A 215 -4.36 -28.06 13.22
C LEU A 215 -4.61 -29.23 14.18
N SER A 216 -4.19 -29.10 15.43
CA SER A 216 -4.34 -30.11 16.48
C SER A 216 -4.63 -29.48 17.85
N GLY A 217 -4.75 -30.33 18.88
CA GLY A 217 -5.06 -29.91 20.25
C GLY A 217 -6.52 -29.50 20.46
N LEU A 218 -6.81 -28.92 21.63
CA LEU A 218 -8.16 -28.54 22.07
C LEU A 218 -8.80 -27.44 21.21
N MET A 219 -7.97 -26.63 20.56
CA MET A 219 -8.41 -25.51 19.71
C MET A 219 -8.54 -25.89 18.23
N LYS A 220 -8.35 -27.17 17.87
CA LYS A 220 -8.33 -27.66 16.48
C LYS A 220 -9.52 -27.13 15.68
N GLY A 221 -9.23 -26.58 14.50
CA GLY A 221 -10.22 -25.97 13.61
C GLY A 221 -10.56 -24.52 13.95
N GLY A 222 -10.11 -24.01 15.10
CA GLY A 222 -10.21 -22.61 15.48
C GLY A 222 -9.09 -21.76 14.88
N ALA A 223 -9.27 -20.44 14.96
CA ALA A 223 -8.24 -19.47 14.58
C ALA A 223 -8.28 -18.22 15.45
N ASP A 224 -7.11 -17.63 15.66
CA ASP A 224 -6.93 -16.37 16.38
C ASP A 224 -5.94 -15.44 15.67
N LEU A 225 -5.70 -14.28 16.28
CA LEU A 225 -4.70 -13.32 15.85
C LEU A 225 -3.38 -13.67 16.53
N PHE A 226 -2.35 -13.93 15.73
CA PHE A 226 -1.01 -14.21 16.23
C PHE A 226 -0.25 -12.91 16.48
N VAL A 227 -0.28 -12.00 15.50
CA VAL A 227 0.27 -10.65 15.60
C VAL A 227 -0.62 -9.69 14.86
N GLU A 228 -0.88 -8.52 15.44
CA GLU A 228 -1.65 -7.44 14.84
C GLU A 228 -0.80 -6.20 14.62
N ASN A 229 -1.27 -5.32 13.73
CA ASN A 229 -0.72 -3.98 13.51
C ASN A 229 0.80 -3.98 13.28
N LEU A 230 1.25 -4.82 12.34
CA LEU A 230 2.64 -4.90 11.95
C LEU A 230 3.16 -3.55 11.43
N PRO A 231 4.47 -3.29 11.56
CA PRO A 231 5.12 -2.06 11.06
C PRO A 231 5.15 -1.97 9.52
N GLY A 232 4.56 -2.95 8.83
CA GLY A 232 4.58 -3.10 7.40
C GLY A 232 3.50 -4.06 6.93
N PHE A 233 3.36 -4.17 5.61
CA PHE A 233 2.48 -5.14 4.97
C PHE A 233 3.25 -6.45 4.82
N PRO A 234 2.85 -7.52 5.55
CA PRO A 234 3.61 -8.77 5.61
C PRO A 234 3.55 -9.55 4.29
N ASP A 235 4.60 -10.30 4.03
CA ASP A 235 4.81 -11.15 2.86
C ASP A 235 5.03 -12.60 3.35
N ASN A 236 6.06 -13.30 2.86
CA ASN A 236 6.41 -14.64 3.35
C ASN A 236 6.78 -14.66 4.85
N ILE A 237 6.38 -15.76 5.51
CA ILE A 237 6.73 -16.11 6.90
C ILE A 237 7.64 -17.33 6.85
N ARG A 238 8.80 -17.31 7.52
CA ARG A 238 9.72 -18.46 7.59
C ARG A 238 10.28 -18.63 9.00
N PRO A 239 10.55 -19.87 9.44
CA PRO A 239 11.11 -20.09 10.77
C PRO A 239 12.48 -19.44 10.88
N SER A 240 12.78 -18.92 12.07
CA SER A 240 14.08 -18.37 12.43
C SER A 240 14.87 -19.38 13.26
N SER A 241 16.16 -19.56 12.98
CA SER A 241 17.03 -20.44 13.80
C SER A 241 17.19 -19.95 15.23
N SER A 242 17.06 -18.63 15.43
CA SER A 242 17.11 -17.98 16.74
C SER A 242 15.79 -18.12 17.52
N GLY A 243 14.83 -18.88 17.00
CA GLY A 243 13.46 -18.96 17.50
C GLY A 243 12.56 -17.88 16.89
N GLY A 244 11.26 -18.14 16.89
CA GLY A 244 10.26 -17.27 16.26
C GLY A 244 10.23 -17.40 14.74
N TYR A 245 9.74 -16.36 14.07
CA TYR A 245 9.56 -16.33 12.62
C TYR A 245 10.10 -15.06 11.99
N TRP A 246 10.88 -15.21 10.92
CA TRP A 246 11.15 -14.14 9.99
C TRP A 246 9.92 -13.82 9.16
N VAL A 247 9.52 -12.55 9.16
CA VAL A 247 8.43 -12.03 8.32
C VAL A 247 8.98 -10.96 7.40
N GLY A 248 8.89 -11.21 6.11
CA GLY A 248 9.19 -10.22 5.08
C GLY A 248 8.14 -9.11 5.07
N MET A 249 8.57 -7.87 4.86
CA MET A 249 7.68 -6.73 4.68
C MET A 249 7.80 -6.21 3.25
N ALA A 250 6.71 -6.30 2.49
CA ALA A 250 6.64 -5.77 1.13
C ALA A 250 6.78 -4.25 1.10
N THR A 251 6.18 -3.57 2.09
CA THR A 251 6.29 -2.12 2.28
C THR A 251 6.17 -1.81 3.78
N ILE A 252 6.95 -0.83 4.25
CA ILE A 252 6.92 -0.35 5.63
C ILE A 252 5.84 0.72 5.78
N ARG A 253 5.10 0.67 6.89
CA ARG A 253 4.15 1.66 7.36
C ARG A 253 4.90 2.60 8.30
N SER A 254 5.38 3.73 7.77
CA SER A 254 6.25 4.66 8.50
C SER A 254 5.58 5.24 9.75
N ASN A 255 6.25 5.17 10.90
CA ASN A 255 5.92 5.96 12.10
C ASN A 255 7.22 6.36 12.85
N PRO A 256 7.52 7.66 12.99
CA PRO A 256 6.76 8.80 12.44
C PRO A 256 6.89 8.88 10.91
N GLY A 257 5.88 9.43 10.25
CA GLY A 257 5.93 9.69 8.81
C GLY A 257 4.63 9.36 8.08
N PHE A 258 4.65 9.56 6.77
CA PHE A 258 3.49 9.32 5.92
C PHE A 258 3.55 7.92 5.30
N SER A 259 2.47 7.15 5.46
CA SER A 259 2.22 5.91 4.71
C SER A 259 1.10 6.15 3.70
N MET A 260 1.44 6.10 2.40
CA MET A 260 0.45 6.29 1.32
C MET A 260 -0.63 5.20 1.36
N LEU A 261 -0.28 3.96 1.70
CA LEU A 261 -1.24 2.87 1.74
C LEU A 261 -2.22 3.01 2.90
N ASP A 262 -1.75 3.41 4.09
CA ASP A 262 -2.62 3.71 5.23
C ASP A 262 -3.54 4.91 4.93
N PHE A 263 -3.02 5.94 4.26
CA PHE A 263 -3.84 7.08 3.85
C PHE A 263 -4.93 6.69 2.85
N LEU A 264 -4.61 5.85 1.86
CA LEU A 264 -5.58 5.43 0.84
C LEU A 264 -6.57 4.37 1.36
N SER A 265 -6.21 3.58 2.36
CA SER A 265 -7.02 2.46 2.83
C SER A 265 -8.39 2.90 3.35
N GLU A 266 -8.45 4.03 4.04
CA GLU A 266 -9.68 4.62 4.58
C GLU A 266 -10.47 5.44 3.54
N ARG A 267 -9.94 5.59 2.32
CA ARG A 267 -10.50 6.49 1.30
C ARG A 267 -10.88 5.74 0.01
N PRO A 268 -11.89 4.85 0.04
CA PRO A 268 -12.38 4.12 -1.14
C PRO A 268 -12.65 4.98 -2.37
N TYR A 269 -13.24 6.16 -2.18
CA TYR A 269 -13.55 7.07 -3.27
C TYR A 269 -12.29 7.55 -4.00
N ILE A 270 -11.23 7.90 -3.26
CA ILE A 270 -9.96 8.32 -3.86
C ILE A 270 -9.33 7.15 -4.62
N LYS A 271 -9.29 5.95 -4.03
CA LYS A 271 -8.81 4.73 -4.71
C LYS A 271 -9.56 4.52 -6.03
N ARG A 272 -10.89 4.56 -5.99
CA ARG A 272 -11.75 4.44 -7.18
C ARG A 272 -11.40 5.47 -8.24
N MET A 273 -11.20 6.73 -7.85
CA MET A 273 -10.87 7.81 -8.77
C MET A 273 -9.50 7.66 -9.42
N ILE A 274 -8.48 7.27 -8.65
CA ILE A 274 -7.14 7.00 -9.18
C ILE A 274 -7.24 5.97 -10.30
N PHE A 275 -7.94 4.85 -10.07
CA PHE A 275 -8.01 3.76 -11.02
C PHE A 275 -8.96 4.01 -12.20
N LYS A 276 -9.98 4.87 -12.07
CA LYS A 276 -10.73 5.35 -13.24
C LYS A 276 -9.83 6.08 -14.25
N VAL A 277 -8.89 6.89 -13.77
CA VAL A 277 -8.07 7.77 -14.61
C VAL A 277 -6.79 7.08 -15.12
N THR A 278 -6.14 6.25 -14.30
CA THR A 278 -4.81 5.70 -14.61
C THR A 278 -4.80 4.41 -15.44
N MET A 279 -5.88 3.61 -15.44
CA MET A 279 -5.86 2.26 -16.01
C MET A 279 -5.94 2.19 -17.55
N LYS A 280 -6.47 3.22 -18.23
CA LYS A 280 -6.52 3.19 -19.71
C LYS A 280 -5.15 3.38 -20.38
N THR A 281 -4.12 3.80 -19.64
CA THR A 281 -2.93 4.37 -20.28
C THR A 281 -1.59 3.69 -19.94
N ILE A 282 -1.41 2.95 -18.82
CA ILE A 282 -0.02 2.62 -18.38
C ILE A 282 0.15 1.30 -17.59
N ILE A 283 -0.37 0.16 -18.05
CA ILE A 283 0.26 -1.13 -17.65
C ILE A 283 0.63 -1.93 -18.89
N PRO A 284 1.87 -1.83 -19.39
CA PRO A 284 2.37 -2.80 -20.34
C PRO A 284 2.26 -4.19 -19.68
N LYS A 285 1.59 -5.13 -20.36
CA LYS A 285 1.44 -6.54 -19.97
C LYS A 285 2.80 -7.27 -20.01
N THR A 286 3.76 -6.78 -19.25
CA THR A 286 5.08 -7.36 -19.12
C THR A 286 5.00 -8.53 -18.16
N LYS A 287 5.59 -9.66 -18.55
CA LYS A 287 5.71 -10.82 -17.66
C LYS A 287 6.56 -10.40 -16.46
N MET A 288 5.99 -10.43 -15.25
CA MET A 288 6.76 -10.18 -14.03
C MET A 288 7.74 -11.35 -13.83
N LYS A 289 9.03 -11.03 -13.75
CA LYS A 289 10.10 -12.01 -13.51
C LYS A 289 10.32 -12.17 -12.02
N MET A 290 10.59 -13.41 -11.62
CA MET A 290 10.73 -13.83 -10.23
C MET A 290 12.19 -13.99 -9.84
N HIS A 291 12.48 -13.76 -8.56
CA HIS A 291 13.77 -14.01 -7.93
C HIS A 291 13.50 -14.78 -6.65
N LEU A 292 14.24 -15.86 -6.39
CA LEU A 292 14.19 -16.53 -5.10
C LEU A 292 15.31 -15.95 -4.25
N ILE A 293 14.99 -15.28 -3.15
CA ILE A 293 16.03 -14.76 -2.27
C ILE A 293 16.34 -15.81 -1.20
N ARG A 294 17.63 -16.04 -0.96
CA ARG A 294 18.14 -16.85 0.15
C ARG A 294 18.92 -15.94 1.10
N ILE A 295 18.44 -15.79 2.32
CA ILE A 295 19.16 -15.01 3.34
C ILE A 295 20.18 -15.91 4.03
N PHE A 296 21.39 -15.40 4.25
CA PHE A 296 22.52 -16.13 4.84
C PHE A 296 22.31 -16.51 6.33
N PHE A 297 21.33 -15.91 7.00
CA PHE A 297 21.01 -16.13 8.42
C PHE A 297 19.69 -16.89 8.60
N ASP A 298 19.60 -18.05 7.95
CA ASP A 298 18.47 -18.98 8.00
C ASP A 298 17.33 -18.66 7.05
N LEU A 299 17.23 -19.56 6.06
CA LEU A 299 16.20 -19.87 5.05
C LEU A 299 14.89 -19.05 5.10
N CYS A 300 14.98 -17.74 5.01
CA CYS A 300 13.84 -16.91 4.67
C CYS A 300 13.84 -16.67 3.15
N SER A 301 12.77 -17.12 2.50
CA SER A 301 12.52 -16.92 1.08
C SER A 301 11.52 -15.78 0.92
N CYS A 302 12.00 -14.63 0.46
CA CYS A 302 11.17 -13.48 0.13
C CYS A 302 11.43 -13.10 -1.32
N LYS A 303 10.39 -12.77 -2.09
CA LYS A 303 10.60 -12.49 -3.53
C LYS A 303 10.47 -11.02 -3.88
N ASN A 304 9.86 -10.19 -3.01
CA ASN A 304 9.71 -8.74 -3.20
C ASN A 304 9.76 -7.90 -1.90
N SER A 305 10.17 -8.48 -0.78
CA SER A 305 10.24 -7.78 0.51
C SER A 305 11.44 -6.83 0.60
N ARG A 306 11.25 -5.69 1.27
CA ARG A 306 12.29 -4.66 1.48
C ARG A 306 13.03 -4.79 2.81
N ALA A 307 12.34 -5.30 3.83
CA ALA A 307 12.90 -5.59 5.15
C ALA A 307 12.35 -6.91 5.66
N ALA A 308 13.03 -7.52 6.64
CA ALA A 308 12.53 -8.68 7.36
C ALA A 308 12.72 -8.49 8.87
N TYR A 309 11.75 -8.93 9.65
CA TYR A 309 11.74 -8.83 11.10
C TYR A 309 11.52 -10.21 11.72
N ASN A 310 12.24 -10.52 12.80
CA ASN A 310 11.99 -11.74 13.57
C ASN A 310 10.94 -11.40 14.62
N ILE A 311 9.82 -12.12 14.61
CA ILE A 311 8.69 -11.95 15.52
C ILE A 311 8.45 -13.21 16.36
#